data_AF-A0A4R8ERX7-F1
#
_entry.id   AF-A0A4R8ERX7-F1
#
_cell.length_a   1.000
_cell.length_b   1.000
_cell.length_c   1.000
_cell.angle_alpha   90.00
_cell.angle_beta   90.00
_cell.angle_gamma   90.00
#
_symmetry.space_group_name_H-M   'P 1'
#
loop_
_entity.id
_entity.type
_entity.pdbx_description
1 polymer ?
#
loop_
_entity_poly.entity_id
_entity_poly.type
_entity_poly.pdbx_seq_one_letter_code
_entity_poly.pdbx_strand_id
1 'polypeptide(L)'
;MKPGYPLVLLFSVGLAQPLVATASGLIDEVDGMLDMSEYLSDNRYGFLPVPVVITEPAVGYGGGLFGLFLHDTPDSEAGKNHPGAKTIPPAVTAFGGGATQNGTWFVGGGHRHTWNNDSIRYLVALGYADVNLDIYSGDIAGFSRGKGISTQTKGYGGMQKLQFRVADTPFFIGASQFYADTKISADNPVISRALQRVLGEESASSALGLVMEYDTTDNFFYPHNGLSATAEYQFYSSFLGGDYRYDMLTLDGKYFQPLGTDFTLVLAGNYQSLSNHDRHLPPMARPYIKLRGISQYRYQGDYVSTAQTQLEWQMTPRWVLQGFVGAGSASKEADDLFNKTEVAYGGGFRYLIARKFGLHTGIDVAFSDSEQAVYFNVGAGL
;
A
#
# COMPACT_ATOMS: atom_id res chain seq x y z
N MET A 1 53.64 46.73 -39.81
CA MET A 1 52.58 46.43 -40.80
C MET A 1 52.59 44.93 -41.04
N LYS A 2 51.42 44.26 -40.95
CA LYS A 2 51.23 42.82 -41.20
C LYS A 2 51.57 42.46 -42.66
N PRO A 3 52.01 41.22 -42.94
CA PRO A 3 51.10 40.11 -43.33
C PRO A 3 51.52 38.79 -42.62
N GLY A 4 50.76 37.70 -42.47
CA GLY A 4 49.57 37.17 -43.13
C GLY A 4 49.87 35.68 -43.41
N TYR A 5 49.42 34.75 -42.54
CA TYR A 5 49.50 33.30 -42.78
C TYR A 5 48.12 32.67 -42.64
N PRO A 6 47.69 31.80 -43.58
CA PRO A 6 46.35 31.23 -43.58
C PRO A 6 46.22 30.04 -42.63
N LEU A 7 45.05 29.94 -42.02
CA LEU A 7 44.59 28.89 -41.13
C LEU A 7 44.24 27.64 -41.97
N VAL A 8 44.93 26.52 -41.74
CA VAL A 8 44.54 25.20 -42.27
C VAL A 8 43.60 24.56 -41.24
N LEU A 9 42.32 24.44 -41.60
CA LEU A 9 41.30 23.70 -40.86
C LEU A 9 41.41 22.22 -41.21
N LEU A 10 41.88 21.41 -40.27
CA LEU A 10 41.82 19.95 -40.33
C LEU A 10 40.44 19.50 -39.81
N PHE A 11 39.61 19.00 -40.73
CA PHE A 11 38.37 18.31 -40.41
C PHE A 11 38.70 16.93 -39.83
N SER A 12 38.56 16.77 -38.50
CA SER A 12 38.51 15.46 -37.87
C SER A 12 37.08 14.94 -37.97
N VAL A 13 36.85 14.01 -38.90
CA VAL A 13 35.63 13.19 -38.97
C VAL A 13 35.64 12.24 -37.77
N GLY A 14 35.00 12.66 -36.68
CA GLY A 14 34.68 11.76 -35.57
C GLY A 14 33.56 10.83 -36.00
N LEU A 15 33.87 9.52 -36.02
CA LEU A 15 32.92 8.42 -36.19
C LEU A 15 31.76 8.57 -35.20
N ALA A 16 30.62 9.08 -35.68
CA ALA A 16 29.36 8.93 -34.99
C ALA A 16 28.97 7.45 -35.08
N GLN A 17 29.23 6.68 -34.02
CA GLN A 17 28.53 5.42 -33.84
C GLN A 17 27.03 5.76 -33.72
N PRO A 18 26.15 5.14 -34.54
CA PRO A 18 24.74 5.31 -34.31
C PRO A 18 24.44 4.72 -32.94
N LEU A 19 24.04 5.57 -32.00
CA LEU A 19 23.36 5.12 -30.80
C LEU A 19 22.03 4.54 -31.30
N VAL A 20 22.00 3.24 -31.56
CA VAL A 20 20.74 2.53 -31.75
C VAL A 20 20.08 2.54 -30.37
N ALA A 21 19.34 3.60 -30.08
CA ALA A 21 18.37 3.60 -29.01
C ALA A 21 17.26 2.64 -29.48
N THR A 22 17.37 1.36 -29.12
CA THR A 22 16.22 0.47 -29.15
C THR A 22 15.19 1.12 -28.24
N ALA A 23 14.03 1.49 -28.79
CA ALA A 23 12.89 1.82 -27.97
C ALA A 23 12.62 0.56 -27.14
N SER A 24 12.87 0.63 -25.83
CA SER A 24 12.59 -0.48 -24.92
C SER A 24 11.18 -1.00 -25.20
N GLY A 25 11.08 -2.29 -25.53
CA GLY A 25 9.86 -2.86 -26.07
C GLY A 25 8.73 -2.84 -25.04
N LEU A 26 7.53 -2.47 -25.47
CA LEU A 26 6.29 -2.71 -24.71
C LEU A 26 5.62 -4.03 -25.13
N ILE A 27 6.33 -4.85 -25.90
CA ILE A 27 5.82 -6.10 -26.46
C ILE A 27 6.84 -7.18 -26.15
N ASP A 28 6.36 -8.29 -25.59
CA ASP A 28 7.20 -9.45 -25.28
C ASP A 28 7.52 -10.22 -26.57
N GLU A 29 8.80 -10.52 -26.78
CA GLU A 29 9.25 -11.26 -27.97
C GLU A 29 8.80 -12.73 -27.99
N VAL A 30 8.48 -13.32 -26.83
CA VAL A 30 8.10 -14.73 -26.69
C VAL A 30 6.65 -14.98 -27.10
N ASP A 31 5.74 -14.07 -26.76
CA ASP A 31 4.30 -14.26 -27.02
C ASP A 31 3.60 -13.09 -27.74
N GLY A 32 4.31 -12.00 -28.06
CA GLY A 32 3.78 -10.86 -28.79
C GLY A 32 2.75 -10.02 -28.02
N MET A 33 2.63 -10.23 -26.70
CA MET A 33 1.66 -9.53 -25.85
C MET A 33 2.28 -8.29 -25.20
N LEU A 34 1.43 -7.38 -24.71
CA LEU A 34 1.87 -6.20 -23.96
C LEU A 34 2.72 -6.61 -22.75
N ASP A 35 3.94 -6.11 -22.68
CA ASP A 35 4.85 -6.39 -21.57
C ASP A 35 5.79 -5.20 -21.34
N MET A 36 5.76 -4.68 -20.11
CA MET A 36 6.53 -3.51 -19.68
C MET A 36 7.84 -3.91 -18.99
N SER A 37 8.25 -5.18 -19.03
CA SER A 37 9.44 -5.65 -18.29
C SER A 37 10.70 -4.92 -18.71
N GLU A 38 10.98 -4.84 -20.01
CA GLU A 38 12.16 -4.13 -20.52
C GLU A 38 12.04 -2.64 -20.21
N TYR A 39 10.86 -2.07 -20.42
CA TYR A 39 10.63 -0.65 -20.15
C TYR A 39 10.86 -0.30 -18.69
N LEU A 40 10.51 -1.18 -17.74
CA LEU A 40 10.71 -0.95 -16.31
C LEU A 40 12.12 -1.31 -15.83
N SER A 41 12.83 -2.23 -16.52
CA SER A 41 14.17 -2.71 -16.13
C SER A 41 15.28 -1.85 -16.75
N ASP A 42 15.21 -1.57 -18.06
CA ASP A 42 16.31 -0.97 -18.82
C ASP A 42 16.24 0.57 -18.87
N ASN A 43 15.06 1.14 -18.67
CA ASN A 43 14.87 2.59 -18.68
C ASN A 43 14.98 3.15 -17.25
N ARG A 44 15.99 3.99 -17.02
CA ARG A 44 16.18 4.70 -15.75
C ARG A 44 14.96 5.53 -15.31
N TYR A 45 14.10 5.92 -16.25
CA TYR A 45 12.87 6.67 -16.00
C TYR A 45 11.59 5.84 -16.27
N GLY A 46 11.73 4.53 -16.44
CA GLY A 46 10.60 3.62 -16.63
C GLY A 46 9.70 3.60 -15.40
N PHE A 47 8.40 3.78 -15.61
CA PHE A 47 7.41 3.66 -14.54
C PHE A 47 6.12 3.03 -15.03
N LEU A 48 5.47 2.29 -14.15
CA LEU A 48 4.14 1.75 -14.39
C LEU A 48 3.11 2.75 -13.83
N PRO A 49 2.28 3.38 -14.68
CA PRO A 49 1.16 4.19 -14.20
C PRO A 49 0.08 3.29 -13.60
N VAL A 50 -0.29 3.58 -12.36
CA VAL A 50 -1.31 2.86 -11.60
C VAL A 50 -2.46 3.83 -11.32
N PRO A 51 -3.55 3.79 -12.09
CA PRO A 51 -4.72 4.61 -11.78
C PRO A 51 -5.32 4.12 -10.46
N VAL A 52 -5.87 5.05 -9.69
CA VAL A 52 -6.60 4.76 -8.45
C VAL A 52 -8.02 5.30 -8.62
N VAL A 53 -9.01 4.47 -8.31
CA VAL A 53 -10.40 4.90 -8.21
C VAL A 53 -10.78 4.92 -6.74
N ILE A 54 -11.36 6.04 -6.33
CA ILE A 54 -11.80 6.26 -4.95
C ILE A 54 -13.33 6.21 -4.99
N THR A 55 -13.91 5.18 -4.39
CA THR A 55 -15.37 5.01 -4.24
C THR A 55 -15.72 4.91 -2.77
N GLU A 56 -15.28 5.89 -1.99
CA GLU A 56 -15.41 5.88 -0.53
C GLU A 56 -16.61 6.74 -0.15
N PRO A 57 -17.70 6.20 0.44
CA PRO A 57 -18.86 6.97 0.86
C PRO A 57 -18.52 8.16 1.74
N ALA A 58 -17.47 8.05 2.56
CA ALA A 58 -17.04 9.11 3.45
C ALA A 58 -16.41 10.32 2.72
N VAL A 59 -15.84 10.13 1.54
CA VAL A 59 -15.18 11.21 0.75
C VAL A 59 -15.72 11.40 -0.67
N GLY A 60 -16.69 10.58 -1.07
CA GLY A 60 -17.27 10.56 -2.41
C GLY A 60 -16.38 9.93 -3.48
N TYR A 61 -16.79 10.11 -4.74
CA TYR A 61 -16.05 9.62 -5.89
C TYR A 61 -14.80 10.45 -6.15
N GLY A 62 -13.70 9.78 -6.46
CA GLY A 62 -12.45 10.41 -6.81
C GLY A 62 -11.56 9.54 -7.69
N GLY A 63 -10.44 10.12 -8.08
CA GLY A 63 -9.44 9.47 -8.89
C GLY A 63 -8.04 9.89 -8.48
N GLY A 64 -7.07 9.04 -8.78
CA GLY A 64 -5.67 9.33 -8.55
C GLY A 64 -4.78 8.59 -9.54
N LEU A 65 -3.49 8.88 -9.47
CA LEU A 65 -2.48 8.22 -10.26
C LEU A 65 -1.21 8.08 -9.43
N PHE A 66 -0.66 6.88 -9.44
CA PHE A 66 0.67 6.59 -8.91
C PHE A 66 1.60 6.15 -10.04
N GLY A 67 2.84 6.61 -10.00
CA GLY A 67 3.92 6.04 -10.78
C GLY A 67 4.68 5.03 -9.92
N LEU A 68 4.79 3.79 -10.40
CA LEU A 68 5.59 2.74 -9.78
C LEU A 68 6.90 2.55 -10.56
N PHE A 69 8.02 2.76 -9.90
CA PHE A 69 9.36 2.66 -10.46
C PHE A 69 10.03 1.42 -9.88
N LEU A 70 10.55 0.58 -10.76
CA LEU A 70 11.34 -0.58 -10.39
C LEU A 70 12.81 -0.22 -10.59
N HIS A 71 13.61 -0.44 -9.57
CA HIS A 71 15.04 -0.20 -9.60
C HIS A 71 15.75 -1.52 -9.39
N ASP A 72 16.41 -1.97 -10.44
CA ASP A 72 17.25 -3.14 -10.36
C ASP A 72 18.43 -2.88 -9.42
N THR A 73 18.65 -3.84 -8.53
CA THR A 73 19.77 -3.89 -7.59
C THR A 73 20.75 -4.96 -8.05
N PRO A 74 22.04 -4.88 -7.68
CA PRO A 74 23.00 -5.94 -7.99
C PRO A 74 22.51 -7.33 -7.58
N ASP A 75 21.81 -7.41 -6.44
CA ASP A 75 21.24 -8.64 -5.89
C ASP A 75 20.04 -9.15 -6.74
N SER A 76 19.15 -8.26 -7.19
CA SER A 76 18.02 -8.64 -8.07
C SER A 76 18.49 -9.06 -9.47
N GLU A 77 19.54 -8.44 -10.00
CA GLU A 77 20.14 -8.81 -11.30
C GLU A 77 20.83 -10.17 -11.27
N ALA A 78 21.48 -10.51 -10.16
CA ALA A 78 22.13 -11.82 -9.99
C ALA A 78 21.11 -12.98 -9.98
N GLY A 79 19.92 -12.74 -9.43
CA GLY A 79 18.80 -13.70 -9.40
C GLY A 79 18.12 -13.90 -10.76
N LYS A 80 18.02 -12.85 -11.60
CA LYS A 80 17.41 -12.93 -12.94
C LYS A 80 18.16 -13.87 -13.90
N ASN A 81 19.47 -14.02 -13.73
CA ASN A 81 20.34 -14.72 -14.68
C ASN A 81 20.59 -16.21 -14.35
N HIS A 82 20.02 -16.74 -13.25
CA HIS A 82 20.25 -18.12 -12.82
C HIS A 82 18.93 -18.88 -12.60
N PRO A 83 18.62 -19.90 -13.41
CA PRO A 83 17.46 -20.76 -13.19
C PRO A 83 17.56 -21.45 -11.82
N GLY A 84 16.60 -21.20 -10.92
CA GLY A 84 16.55 -21.77 -9.57
C GLY A 84 17.22 -20.95 -8.47
N ALA A 85 17.79 -19.77 -8.78
CA ALA A 85 18.23 -18.83 -7.75
C ALA A 85 17.01 -18.13 -7.11
N LYS A 86 17.15 -17.76 -5.84
CA LYS A 86 16.13 -16.99 -5.11
C LYS A 86 15.95 -15.63 -5.79
N THR A 87 14.80 -15.38 -6.40
CA THR A 87 14.49 -14.09 -7.03
C THR A 87 14.34 -13.02 -5.96
N ILE A 88 15.32 -12.11 -5.89
CA ILE A 88 15.26 -10.96 -4.98
C ILE A 88 14.43 -9.87 -5.64
N PRO A 89 13.41 -9.32 -4.94
CA PRO A 89 12.60 -8.26 -5.51
C PRO A 89 13.44 -7.02 -5.79
N PRO A 90 13.20 -6.32 -6.92
CA PRO A 90 13.83 -5.03 -7.17
C PRO A 90 13.43 -4.03 -6.09
N ALA A 91 14.23 -2.97 -5.94
CA ALA A 91 13.81 -1.86 -5.13
C ALA A 91 12.63 -1.15 -5.81
N VAL A 92 11.65 -0.72 -5.02
CA VAL A 92 10.39 -0.17 -5.53
C VAL A 92 10.21 1.24 -4.99
N THR A 93 10.05 2.20 -5.88
CA THR A 93 9.62 3.55 -5.53
C THR A 93 8.22 3.76 -6.06
N ALA A 94 7.29 4.21 -5.23
CA ALA A 94 5.97 4.64 -5.68
C ALA A 94 5.75 6.09 -5.25
N PHE A 95 5.19 6.92 -6.12
CA PHE A 95 4.71 8.23 -5.73
C PHE A 95 3.50 8.62 -6.56
N GLY A 96 2.64 9.45 -5.99
CA GLY A 96 1.39 9.81 -6.64
C GLY A 96 0.48 10.61 -5.73
N GLY A 97 -0.75 10.75 -6.18
CA GLY A 97 -1.78 11.45 -5.45
C GLY A 97 -3.14 11.24 -6.06
N GLY A 98 -4.15 11.75 -5.39
CA GLY A 98 -5.53 11.67 -5.82
C GLY A 98 -6.38 12.75 -5.19
N ALA A 99 -7.57 12.92 -5.76
CA ALA A 99 -8.56 13.86 -5.25
C ALA A 99 -9.96 13.29 -5.45
N THR A 100 -10.90 13.76 -4.64
CA THR A 100 -12.31 13.40 -4.71
C THR A 100 -13.18 14.62 -4.95
N GLN A 101 -14.43 14.36 -5.33
CA GLN A 101 -15.44 15.39 -5.58
C GLN A 101 -15.79 16.22 -4.33
N ASN A 102 -15.54 15.69 -3.12
CA ASN A 102 -15.82 16.42 -1.87
C ASN A 102 -14.66 17.34 -1.44
N GLY A 103 -13.63 17.48 -2.29
CA GLY A 103 -12.46 18.32 -2.01
C GLY A 103 -11.36 17.63 -1.21
N THR A 104 -11.54 16.35 -0.83
CA THR A 104 -10.46 15.56 -0.25
C THR A 104 -9.37 15.35 -1.29
N TRP A 105 -8.11 15.54 -0.92
CA TRP A 105 -6.98 15.20 -1.77
C TRP A 105 -5.78 14.73 -0.95
N PHE A 106 -4.91 13.97 -1.59
CA PHE A 106 -3.68 13.51 -0.98
C PHE A 106 -2.55 13.40 -2.00
N VAL A 107 -1.33 13.47 -1.50
CA VAL A 107 -0.11 13.20 -2.25
C VAL A 107 0.84 12.43 -1.34
N GLY A 108 1.60 11.51 -1.89
CA GLY A 108 2.58 10.78 -1.12
C GLY A 108 3.43 9.88 -1.97
N GLY A 109 4.37 9.22 -1.30
CA GLY A 109 5.21 8.23 -1.92
C GLY A 109 5.94 7.39 -0.89
N GLY A 110 6.56 6.33 -1.37
CA GLY A 110 7.36 5.44 -0.57
C GLY A 110 8.44 4.76 -1.38
N HIS A 111 9.42 4.25 -0.66
CA HIS A 111 10.52 3.49 -1.20
C HIS A 111 10.73 2.24 -0.37
N ARG A 112 10.83 1.09 -1.03
CA ARG A 112 11.26 -0.17 -0.46
C ARG A 112 12.58 -0.57 -1.08
N HIS A 113 13.54 -0.93 -0.23
CA HIS A 113 14.84 -1.41 -0.65
C HIS A 113 15.23 -2.67 0.12
N THR A 114 15.99 -3.56 -0.53
CA THR A 114 16.60 -4.72 0.12
C THR A 114 18.10 -4.73 -0.13
N TRP A 115 18.88 -5.15 0.86
CA TRP A 115 20.34 -5.27 0.75
C TRP A 115 20.81 -6.64 1.23
N ASN A 116 22.05 -6.97 0.84
CA ASN A 116 22.80 -8.12 1.31
C ASN A 116 22.03 -9.42 1.07
N ASN A 117 21.64 -9.65 -0.18
CA ASN A 117 20.93 -10.85 -0.60
C ASN A 117 19.61 -11.06 0.17
N ASP A 118 18.80 -10.00 0.27
CA ASP A 118 17.54 -9.96 1.03
C ASP A 118 17.71 -10.26 2.54
N SER A 119 18.82 -9.81 3.13
CA SER A 119 19.06 -9.92 4.58
C SER A 119 18.66 -8.67 5.35
N ILE A 120 18.56 -7.52 4.67
CA ILE A 120 18.12 -6.25 5.25
C ILE A 120 17.00 -5.71 4.37
N ARG A 121 15.85 -5.40 4.97
CA ARG A 121 14.70 -4.78 4.29
C ARG A 121 14.43 -3.43 4.92
N TYR A 122 14.28 -2.40 4.09
CA TYR A 122 13.87 -1.08 4.53
C TYR A 122 12.67 -0.60 3.72
N LEU A 123 11.70 -0.04 4.42
CA LEU A 123 10.53 0.61 3.86
C LEU A 123 10.44 2.00 4.45
N VAL A 124 10.21 3.00 3.61
CA VAL A 124 9.82 4.35 4.04
C VAL A 124 8.64 4.81 3.21
N ALA A 125 7.68 5.48 3.84
CA ALA A 125 6.55 6.11 3.17
C ALA A 125 6.25 7.45 3.84
N LEU A 126 5.98 8.47 3.04
CA LEU A 126 5.65 9.82 3.48
C LEU A 126 4.48 10.34 2.65
N GLY A 127 3.64 11.18 3.25
CA GLY A 127 2.52 11.76 2.54
C GLY A 127 1.92 12.96 3.25
N TYR A 128 1.10 13.68 2.49
CA TYR A 128 0.24 14.76 2.95
C TYR A 128 -1.18 14.48 2.47
N ALA A 129 -2.16 14.73 3.34
CA ALA A 129 -3.57 14.63 2.98
C ALA A 129 -4.36 15.80 3.57
N ASP A 130 -5.39 16.21 2.85
CA ASP A 130 -6.43 17.11 3.29
C ASP A 130 -7.76 16.39 3.09
N VAL A 131 -8.37 15.98 4.18
CA VAL A 131 -9.45 15.00 4.20
C VAL A 131 -10.71 15.63 4.77
N ASN A 132 -11.74 15.73 3.94
CA ASN A 132 -13.07 16.17 4.32
C ASN A 132 -13.91 14.94 4.65
N LEU A 133 -14.20 14.73 5.94
CA LEU A 133 -14.97 13.59 6.45
C LEU A 133 -16.21 14.08 7.19
N ASP A 134 -17.35 13.49 6.87
CA ASP A 134 -18.55 13.62 7.69
C ASP A 134 -18.47 12.61 8.85
N ILE A 135 -18.23 13.10 10.07
CA ILE A 135 -18.18 12.25 11.26
C ILE A 135 -19.61 12.00 11.75
N TYR A 136 -20.02 10.73 11.74
CA TYR A 136 -21.34 10.29 12.20
C TYR A 136 -21.33 9.70 13.62
N SER A 137 -20.16 9.44 14.22
CA SER A 137 -20.02 8.92 15.59
C SER A 137 -18.70 9.35 16.25
N GLY A 138 -18.74 9.59 17.56
CA GLY A 138 -17.58 9.89 18.39
C GLY A 138 -17.96 9.85 19.88
N ASP A 139 -17.02 9.47 20.75
CA ASP A 139 -17.20 9.33 22.21
C ASP A 139 -17.45 10.68 22.94
N ILE A 140 -17.67 11.76 22.20
CA ILE A 140 -17.98 13.08 22.75
C ILE A 140 -19.50 13.12 23.00
N ALA A 141 -19.96 13.51 24.18
CA ALA A 141 -21.39 13.54 24.50
C ALA A 141 -22.14 14.60 23.65
N GLY A 142 -23.05 14.18 22.75
CA GLY A 142 -23.92 15.09 22.00
C GLY A 142 -24.33 14.69 20.56
N PHE A 143 -23.76 13.63 19.98
CA PHE A 143 -23.90 13.30 18.54
C PHE A 143 -25.05 12.33 18.23
N SER A 144 -26.16 12.38 18.97
CA SER A 144 -27.25 11.40 18.91
C SER A 144 -28.40 11.71 17.93
N ARG A 145 -28.18 12.54 16.88
CA ARG A 145 -29.27 12.99 15.98
C ARG A 145 -29.07 12.73 14.47
N GLY A 146 -28.25 11.75 14.08
CA GLY A 146 -28.19 11.29 12.68
C GLY A 146 -27.81 12.35 11.64
N LYS A 147 -27.25 13.50 12.07
CA LYS A 147 -26.67 14.53 11.21
C LYS A 147 -25.16 14.44 11.36
N GLY A 148 -24.48 13.97 10.31
CA GLY A 148 -23.02 14.01 10.23
C GLY A 148 -22.51 15.44 10.34
N ILE A 149 -21.34 15.59 10.95
CA ILE A 149 -20.65 16.88 11.02
C ILE A 149 -19.51 16.81 10.02
N SER A 150 -19.52 17.75 9.08
CA SER A 150 -18.39 17.91 8.17
C SER A 150 -17.18 18.41 8.96
N THR A 151 -16.14 17.61 8.93
CA THR A 151 -14.85 17.90 9.53
C THR A 151 -13.78 17.85 8.45
N GLN A 152 -12.82 18.75 8.57
CA GLN A 152 -11.64 18.79 7.72
C GLN A 152 -10.43 18.45 8.59
N THR A 153 -9.74 17.37 8.21
CA THR A 153 -8.50 16.94 8.83
C THR A 153 -7.39 17.03 7.80
N LYS A 154 -6.42 17.92 8.03
CA LYS A 154 -5.24 18.06 7.16
C LYS A 154 -3.99 17.72 7.92
N GLY A 155 -3.02 17.13 7.25
CA GLY A 155 -1.80 16.71 7.92
C GLY A 155 -0.79 16.07 7.00
N TYR A 156 0.40 15.90 7.53
CA TYR A 156 1.44 15.09 6.91
C TYR A 156 1.90 14.03 7.88
N GLY A 157 2.46 12.97 7.33
CA GLY A 157 3.01 11.91 8.15
C GLY A 157 3.79 10.94 7.33
N GLY A 158 4.23 9.90 8.01
CA GLY A 158 4.96 8.82 7.38
C GLY A 158 5.29 7.71 8.35
N MET A 159 5.85 6.67 7.75
CA MET A 159 6.35 5.52 8.47
C MET A 159 7.67 5.06 7.87
N GLN A 160 8.46 4.40 8.69
CA GLN A 160 9.62 3.65 8.25
C GLN A 160 9.70 2.33 8.99
N LYS A 161 10.20 1.29 8.32
CA LYS A 161 10.45 -0.03 8.87
C LYS A 161 11.84 -0.48 8.45
N LEU A 162 12.62 -1.00 9.40
CA LEU A 162 13.92 -1.60 9.17
C LEU A 162 13.92 -3.00 9.76
N GLN A 163 14.18 -4.00 8.93
CA GLN A 163 14.10 -5.41 9.28
C GLN A 163 15.38 -6.13 8.87
N PHE A 164 15.79 -7.09 9.71
CA PHE A 164 16.96 -7.93 9.51
C PHE A 164 16.53 -9.40 9.51
N ARG A 165 17.02 -10.15 8.54
CA ARG A 165 16.81 -11.60 8.47
C ARG A 165 17.52 -12.28 9.63
N VAL A 166 16.84 -13.25 10.25
CA VAL A 166 17.41 -14.09 11.30
C VAL A 166 18.15 -15.25 10.64
N ALA A 167 19.48 -15.12 10.50
CA ALA A 167 20.35 -16.11 9.85
C ALA A 167 19.79 -16.54 8.48
N ASP A 168 19.88 -17.83 8.13
CA ASP A 168 19.36 -18.38 6.87
C ASP A 168 17.88 -18.81 6.96
N THR A 169 17.11 -18.22 7.88
CA THR A 169 15.68 -18.55 8.04
C THR A 169 14.76 -17.61 7.24
N PRO A 170 13.48 -17.97 7.07
CA PRO A 170 12.46 -17.07 6.52
C PRO A 170 12.02 -15.94 7.47
N PHE A 171 12.55 -15.88 8.69
CA PHE A 171 12.17 -14.89 9.69
C PHE A 171 12.98 -13.59 9.54
N PHE A 172 12.28 -12.49 9.75
CA PHE A 172 12.83 -11.16 9.90
C PHE A 172 12.36 -10.54 11.21
N ILE A 173 13.24 -9.80 11.85
CA ILE A 173 12.94 -9.02 13.05
C ILE A 173 13.43 -7.59 12.81
N GLY A 174 12.66 -6.62 13.26
CA GLY A 174 12.94 -5.22 12.99
C GLY A 174 12.25 -4.26 13.93
N ALA A 175 12.47 -2.99 13.63
CA ALA A 175 11.79 -1.88 14.27
C ALA A 175 11.01 -1.07 13.23
N SER A 176 9.91 -0.46 13.68
CA SER A 176 9.14 0.50 12.91
C SER A 176 9.04 1.84 13.64
N GLN A 177 8.81 2.90 12.88
CA GLN A 177 8.49 4.21 13.39
C GLN A 177 7.34 4.78 12.58
N PHE A 178 6.39 5.43 13.26
CA PHE A 178 5.30 6.17 12.66
C PHE A 178 5.27 7.58 13.25
N TYR A 179 4.98 8.57 12.41
CA TYR A 179 4.73 9.94 12.83
C TYR A 179 3.68 10.57 11.92
N ALA A 180 2.69 11.25 12.51
CA ALA A 180 1.72 12.05 11.77
C ALA A 180 1.38 13.31 12.57
N ASP A 181 1.41 14.45 11.90
CA ASP A 181 0.95 15.74 12.42
C ASP A 181 -0.36 16.11 11.72
N THR A 182 -1.40 16.38 12.49
CA THR A 182 -2.75 16.62 11.96
C THR A 182 -3.40 17.83 12.61
N LYS A 183 -4.16 18.56 11.81
CA LYS A 183 -4.99 19.70 12.25
C LYS A 183 -6.43 19.40 11.94
N ILE A 184 -7.29 19.44 12.96
CA ILE A 184 -8.71 19.14 12.85
C ILE A 184 -9.52 20.42 12.96
N SER A 185 -10.48 20.57 12.04
CA SER A 185 -11.42 21.68 12.03
C SER A 185 -12.81 21.20 11.62
N ALA A 186 -13.85 21.97 11.98
CA ALA A 186 -15.23 21.70 11.59
C ALA A 186 -15.91 22.99 11.11
N ASP A 187 -16.89 22.86 10.21
CA ASP A 187 -17.59 24.00 9.61
C ASP A 187 -18.30 24.88 10.63
N ASN A 188 -18.78 24.29 11.73
CA ASN A 188 -19.43 25.01 12.81
C ASN A 188 -18.39 25.46 13.85
N PRO A 189 -18.21 26.77 14.11
CA PRO A 189 -17.19 27.28 15.04
C PRO A 189 -17.32 26.79 16.49
N VAL A 190 -18.54 26.47 16.95
CA VAL A 190 -18.77 25.96 18.31
C VAL A 190 -18.35 24.50 18.40
N ILE A 191 -18.68 23.71 17.38
CA ILE A 191 -18.28 22.31 17.26
C ILE A 191 -16.77 22.21 17.07
N SER A 192 -16.19 23.04 16.20
CA SER A 192 -14.74 23.09 15.98
C SER A 192 -13.99 23.33 17.30
N ARG A 193 -14.37 24.35 18.09
CA ARG A 193 -13.76 24.58 19.41
C ARG A 193 -13.95 23.42 20.39
N ALA A 194 -15.08 22.72 20.32
CA ALA A 194 -15.32 21.56 21.17
C ALA A 194 -14.42 20.37 20.78
N LEU A 195 -14.30 20.06 19.49
CA LEU A 195 -13.36 19.04 18.99
C LEU A 195 -11.92 19.40 19.33
N GLN A 196 -11.49 20.63 19.05
CA GLN A 196 -10.13 21.10 19.32
C GLN A 196 -9.78 21.06 20.82
N ARG A 197 -10.76 21.24 21.71
CA ARG A 197 -10.53 21.10 23.16
C ARG A 197 -10.35 19.65 23.60
N VAL A 198 -10.91 18.69 22.88
CA VAL A 198 -10.86 17.25 23.23
C VAL A 198 -9.73 16.52 22.52
N LEU A 199 -9.49 16.85 21.24
CA LEU A 199 -8.53 16.20 20.34
C LEU A 199 -7.32 17.11 20.00
N GLY A 200 -7.23 18.31 20.56
CA GLY A 200 -6.21 19.28 20.14
C GLY A 200 -6.56 19.93 18.80
N GLU A 201 -6.11 21.17 18.62
CA GLU A 201 -6.23 21.88 17.33
C GLU A 201 -5.19 21.38 16.33
N GLU A 202 -3.98 21.19 16.81
CA GLU A 202 -2.89 20.50 16.15
C GLU A 202 -2.51 19.35 17.06
N SER A 203 -2.48 18.13 16.52
CA SER A 203 -2.17 16.94 17.28
C SER A 203 -1.27 16.02 16.50
N ALA A 204 -0.24 15.52 17.18
CA ALA A 204 0.73 14.60 16.64
C ALA A 204 0.50 13.18 17.17
N SER A 205 0.56 12.19 16.29
CA SER A 205 0.62 10.77 16.65
C SER A 205 2.00 10.25 16.31
N SER A 206 2.73 9.74 17.31
CA SER A 206 4.05 9.14 17.08
C SER A 206 4.18 7.80 17.76
N ALA A 207 4.72 6.82 17.05
CA ALA A 207 4.96 5.49 17.56
C ALA A 207 6.34 4.95 17.21
N LEU A 208 6.86 4.11 18.11
CA LEU A 208 7.90 3.14 17.82
C LEU A 208 7.30 1.76 17.88
N GLY A 209 7.72 0.85 17.00
CA GLY A 209 7.19 -0.50 16.97
C GLY A 209 8.26 -1.56 16.81
N LEU A 210 7.88 -2.77 17.22
CA LEU A 210 8.61 -4.00 16.93
C LEU A 210 7.87 -4.73 15.82
N VAL A 211 8.60 -5.18 14.81
CA VAL A 211 8.04 -5.93 13.69
C VAL A 211 8.74 -7.28 13.55
N MET A 212 7.95 -8.32 13.39
CA MET A 212 8.39 -9.65 13.01
C MET A 212 7.67 -10.05 11.72
N GLU A 213 8.40 -10.63 10.79
CA GLU A 213 7.85 -11.10 9.52
C GLU A 213 8.38 -12.51 9.24
N TYR A 214 7.50 -13.38 8.76
CA TYR A 214 7.81 -14.69 8.22
C TYR A 214 7.37 -14.72 6.78
N ASP A 215 8.31 -14.88 5.85
CA ASP A 215 8.05 -14.78 4.43
C ASP A 215 8.73 -15.91 3.66
N THR A 216 7.92 -16.82 3.12
CA THR A 216 8.34 -17.90 2.23
C THR A 216 7.67 -17.78 0.86
N THR A 217 7.16 -16.60 0.50
CA THR A 217 6.49 -16.39 -0.78
C THR A 217 7.48 -16.52 -1.93
N ASP A 218 7.02 -17.06 -3.05
CA ASP A 218 7.81 -17.30 -4.25
C ASP A 218 8.01 -16.05 -5.12
N ASN A 219 7.07 -15.11 -5.06
CA ASN A 219 7.15 -13.83 -5.76
C ASN A 219 6.64 -12.69 -4.88
N PHE A 220 7.37 -11.57 -4.87
CA PHE A 220 7.03 -10.41 -4.05
C PHE A 220 5.75 -9.68 -4.50
N PHE A 221 5.52 -9.55 -5.81
CA PHE A 221 4.38 -8.80 -6.34
C PHE A 221 3.11 -9.65 -6.41
N TYR A 222 3.26 -10.90 -6.85
CA TYR A 222 2.14 -11.83 -7.06
C TYR A 222 2.54 -13.25 -6.64
N PRO A 223 2.49 -13.56 -5.33
CA PRO A 223 2.79 -14.91 -4.83
C PRO A 223 1.82 -15.95 -5.38
N HIS A 224 2.33 -17.12 -5.75
CA HIS A 224 1.49 -18.30 -6.07
C HIS A 224 1.60 -19.38 -5.00
N ASN A 225 2.69 -19.39 -4.24
CA ASN A 225 2.94 -20.39 -3.21
C ASN A 225 3.69 -19.78 -2.03
N GLY A 226 3.30 -20.18 -0.82
CA GLY A 226 4.00 -19.83 0.42
C GLY A 226 3.14 -19.05 1.41
N LEU A 227 3.79 -18.60 2.48
CA LEU A 227 3.17 -17.88 3.59
C LEU A 227 3.89 -16.56 3.80
N SER A 228 3.12 -15.48 3.91
CA SER A 228 3.57 -14.19 4.43
C SER A 228 2.79 -13.93 5.71
N ALA A 229 3.46 -13.81 6.85
CA ALA A 229 2.86 -13.45 8.13
C ALA A 229 3.66 -12.33 8.78
N THR A 230 2.97 -11.28 9.23
CA THR A 230 3.58 -10.14 9.93
C THR A 230 2.91 -9.94 11.27
N ALA A 231 3.71 -9.73 12.30
CA ALA A 231 3.27 -9.24 13.60
C ALA A 231 3.97 -7.91 13.87
N GLU A 232 3.19 -6.86 14.13
CA GLU A 232 3.71 -5.55 14.48
C GLU A 232 3.04 -5.06 15.76
N TYR A 233 3.84 -4.63 16.73
CA TYR A 233 3.35 -4.01 17.95
C TYR A 233 3.93 -2.60 18.07
N GLN A 234 3.06 -1.59 18.04
CA GLN A 234 3.42 -0.18 18.03
C GLN A 234 3.02 0.50 19.35
N PHE A 235 3.97 1.20 19.95
CA PHE A 235 3.80 1.99 21.16
C PHE A 235 3.64 3.46 20.79
N TYR A 236 2.42 3.99 20.85
CA TYR A 236 2.18 5.42 20.65
C TYR A 236 2.44 6.16 21.96
N SER A 237 3.33 7.16 21.91
CA SER A 237 3.73 7.88 23.12
C SER A 237 4.20 9.31 22.84
N SER A 238 4.26 10.08 23.92
CA SER A 238 4.82 11.43 23.90
C SER A 238 6.34 11.49 23.83
N PHE A 239 7.05 10.37 23.95
CA PHE A 239 8.53 10.35 23.90
C PHE A 239 9.09 10.89 22.57
N LEU A 240 8.36 10.70 21.47
CA LEU A 240 8.70 11.22 20.15
C LEU A 240 7.79 12.37 19.71
N GLY A 241 7.23 13.12 20.67
CA GLY A 241 6.39 14.28 20.38
C GLY A 241 4.96 13.94 19.98
N GLY A 242 4.45 12.76 20.34
CA GLY A 242 3.03 12.44 20.20
C GLY A 242 2.17 13.02 21.32
N ASP A 243 0.95 13.43 21.01
CA ASP A 243 -0.04 13.93 21.97
C ASP A 243 -0.96 12.83 22.50
N TYR A 244 -0.96 11.66 21.86
CA TYR A 244 -1.79 10.51 22.21
C TYR A 244 -0.97 9.32 22.70
N ARG A 245 -1.54 8.58 23.65
CA ARG A 245 -0.98 7.33 24.16
C ARG A 245 -1.92 6.17 23.89
N TYR A 246 -1.42 5.15 23.21
CA TYR A 246 -2.10 3.88 22.97
C TYR A 246 -1.11 2.87 22.39
N ASP A 247 -1.42 1.58 22.51
CA ASP A 247 -0.64 0.53 21.89
C ASP A 247 -1.48 -0.20 20.85
N MET A 248 -0.91 -0.45 19.68
CA MET A 248 -1.56 -1.13 18.56
C MET A 248 -0.82 -2.44 18.25
N LEU A 249 -1.53 -3.56 18.34
CA LEU A 249 -1.08 -4.84 17.80
C LEU A 249 -1.73 -5.04 16.43
N THR A 250 -0.93 -5.38 15.42
CA THR A 250 -1.42 -5.80 14.10
C THR A 250 -0.80 -7.13 13.72
N LEU A 251 -1.66 -8.10 13.42
CA LEU A 251 -1.29 -9.39 12.86
C LEU A 251 -1.87 -9.49 11.45
N ASP A 252 -1.03 -9.77 10.46
CA ASP A 252 -1.42 -9.97 9.07
C ASP A 252 -0.90 -11.32 8.60
N GLY A 253 -1.71 -12.10 7.88
CA GLY A 253 -1.32 -13.41 7.38
C GLY A 253 -1.94 -13.67 6.01
N LYS A 254 -1.13 -14.14 5.07
CA LYS A 254 -1.52 -14.51 3.72
C LYS A 254 -0.87 -15.82 3.32
N TYR A 255 -1.69 -16.82 3.01
CA TYR A 255 -1.26 -18.14 2.57
C TYR A 255 -1.71 -18.41 1.15
N PHE A 256 -0.77 -18.83 0.30
CA PHE A 256 -0.97 -19.10 -1.11
C PHE A 256 -0.73 -20.58 -1.36
N GLN A 257 -1.74 -21.27 -1.87
CA GLN A 257 -1.72 -22.71 -2.10
C GLN A 257 -2.09 -23.00 -3.55
N PRO A 258 -1.15 -23.49 -4.38
CA PRO A 258 -1.51 -23.98 -5.70
C PRO A 258 -2.40 -25.22 -5.58
N LEU A 259 -3.50 -25.24 -6.35
CA LEU A 259 -4.46 -26.32 -6.48
C LEU A 259 -4.37 -26.92 -7.89
N GLY A 260 -3.25 -27.58 -8.18
CA GLY A 260 -2.92 -28.06 -9.52
C GLY A 260 -2.07 -27.05 -10.29
N THR A 261 -2.25 -26.98 -11.61
CA THR A 261 -1.44 -26.11 -12.50
C THR A 261 -2.07 -24.74 -12.72
N ASP A 262 -3.40 -24.66 -12.68
CA ASP A 262 -4.13 -23.50 -13.18
C ASP A 262 -4.86 -22.73 -12.08
N PHE A 263 -4.94 -23.30 -10.87
CA PHE A 263 -5.68 -22.69 -9.76
C PHE A 263 -4.77 -22.39 -8.58
N THR A 264 -4.98 -21.25 -7.93
CA THR A 264 -4.34 -20.88 -6.66
C THR A 264 -5.43 -20.50 -5.67
N LEU A 265 -5.43 -21.14 -4.51
CA LEU A 265 -6.25 -20.75 -3.37
C LEU A 265 -5.44 -19.82 -2.48
N VAL A 266 -6.04 -18.70 -2.13
CA VAL A 266 -5.45 -17.68 -1.27
C VAL A 266 -6.31 -17.52 -0.03
N LEU A 267 -5.68 -17.61 1.13
CA LEU A 267 -6.30 -17.34 2.43
C LEU A 267 -5.59 -16.14 3.05
N ALA A 268 -6.37 -15.12 3.43
CA ALA A 268 -5.85 -13.93 4.09
C ALA A 268 -6.60 -13.70 5.42
N GLY A 269 -5.89 -13.24 6.43
CA GLY A 269 -6.44 -12.89 7.72
C GLY A 269 -5.73 -11.69 8.32
N ASN A 270 -6.48 -10.82 8.99
CA ASN A 270 -5.96 -9.68 9.71
C ASN A 270 -6.59 -9.60 11.09
N TYR A 271 -5.80 -9.27 12.11
CA TYR A 271 -6.27 -8.97 13.45
C TYR A 271 -5.59 -7.70 13.96
N GLN A 272 -6.38 -6.79 14.50
CA GLN A 272 -5.89 -5.56 15.11
C GLN A 272 -6.46 -5.44 16.52
N SER A 273 -5.62 -5.05 17.48
CA SER A 273 -6.10 -4.67 18.80
C SER A 273 -5.46 -3.37 19.28
N LEU A 274 -6.30 -2.56 19.90
CA LEU A 274 -5.97 -1.30 20.52
C LEU A 274 -6.02 -1.48 22.04
N SER A 275 -4.95 -1.10 22.72
CA SER A 275 -4.82 -1.26 24.18
C SER A 275 -4.14 -0.06 24.82
N ASN A 276 -4.21 0.05 26.14
CA ASN A 276 -3.58 1.12 26.93
C ASN A 276 -3.85 2.53 26.39
N HIS A 277 -5.03 2.73 25.79
CA HIS A 277 -5.34 3.96 25.07
C HIS A 277 -5.89 5.05 25.98
N ASP A 278 -5.63 6.30 25.61
CA ASP A 278 -6.30 7.45 26.20
C ASP A 278 -7.81 7.38 25.99
N ARG A 279 -8.56 8.07 26.86
CA ARG A 279 -10.03 8.07 26.81
C ARG A 279 -10.58 8.62 25.49
N HIS A 280 -9.89 9.57 24.88
CA HIS A 280 -10.28 10.16 23.60
C HIS A 280 -9.13 9.99 22.63
N LEU A 281 -9.43 9.36 21.49
CA LEU A 281 -8.53 9.24 20.37
C LEU A 281 -9.18 9.86 19.12
N PRO A 282 -8.38 10.35 18.16
CA PRO A 282 -8.89 10.70 16.85
C PRO A 282 -9.57 9.48 16.21
N PRO A 283 -10.67 9.65 15.45
CA PRO A 283 -11.30 8.54 14.73
C PRO A 283 -10.31 7.75 13.85
N MET A 284 -9.38 8.45 13.20
CA MET A 284 -8.37 7.83 12.33
C MET A 284 -7.31 7.00 13.07
N ALA A 285 -7.25 7.07 14.41
CA ALA A 285 -6.34 6.27 15.22
C ALA A 285 -6.89 4.87 15.57
N ARG A 286 -8.22 4.68 15.43
CA ARG A 286 -8.87 3.40 15.76
C ARG A 286 -8.76 2.42 14.59
N PRO A 287 -8.55 1.12 14.86
CA PRO A 287 -8.55 0.11 13.82
C PRO A 287 -9.94 -0.04 13.20
N TYR A 288 -9.98 -0.50 11.96
CA TYR A 288 -11.20 -0.68 11.19
C TYR A 288 -11.14 -1.93 10.31
N ILE A 289 -12.32 -2.43 9.92
CA ILE A 289 -12.43 -3.55 8.98
C ILE A 289 -11.83 -3.12 7.64
N LYS A 290 -10.67 -3.68 7.28
CA LYS A 290 -10.02 -3.48 6.00
C LYS A 290 -10.30 -4.69 5.09
N LEU A 291 -11.39 -4.60 4.33
CA LEU A 291 -11.80 -5.60 3.33
C LEU A 291 -12.25 -4.91 2.05
N ARG A 292 -11.96 -5.52 0.89
CA ARG A 292 -12.49 -5.05 -0.39
C ARG A 292 -14.02 -5.09 -0.37
N GLY A 293 -14.66 -4.00 -0.78
CA GLY A 293 -16.12 -3.84 -0.75
C GLY A 293 -16.67 -3.29 0.57
N ILE A 294 -15.82 -3.06 1.58
CA ILE A 294 -16.19 -2.37 2.82
C ILE A 294 -15.42 -1.06 2.91
N SER A 295 -16.17 0.02 3.10
CA SER A 295 -15.64 1.37 3.24
C SER A 295 -14.70 1.54 4.43
N GLN A 296 -13.62 2.29 4.21
CA GLN A 296 -12.61 2.51 5.24
C GLN A 296 -13.21 3.30 6.40
N TYR A 297 -12.78 2.98 7.62
CA TYR A 297 -13.28 3.61 8.86
C TYR A 297 -14.78 3.48 9.11
N ARG A 298 -15.57 2.78 8.27
CA ARG A 298 -17.01 2.59 8.49
C ARG A 298 -17.29 1.78 9.76
N TYR A 299 -16.54 0.69 9.94
CA TYR A 299 -16.66 -0.21 11.09
C TYR A 299 -15.36 -0.19 11.88
N GLN A 300 -15.39 0.51 13.02
CA GLN A 300 -14.25 0.70 13.92
C GLN A 300 -14.52 0.06 15.27
N GLY A 301 -13.44 -0.33 15.95
CA GLY A 301 -13.49 -0.92 17.28
C GLY A 301 -12.15 -0.78 17.99
N ASP A 302 -12.03 -1.36 19.18
CA ASP A 302 -10.73 -1.59 19.82
C ASP A 302 -10.15 -2.94 19.37
N TYR A 303 -11.00 -3.85 18.90
CA TYR A 303 -10.64 -5.13 18.33
C TYR A 303 -11.27 -5.27 16.95
N VAL A 304 -10.46 -5.68 15.98
CA VAL A 304 -10.91 -5.94 14.61
C VAL A 304 -10.31 -7.25 14.14
N SER A 305 -11.12 -8.07 13.48
CA SER A 305 -10.66 -9.28 12.81
C SER A 305 -11.26 -9.35 11.42
N THR A 306 -10.46 -9.76 10.43
CA THR A 306 -10.94 -10.06 9.08
C THR A 306 -10.39 -11.39 8.60
N ALA A 307 -11.17 -12.06 7.77
CA ALA A 307 -10.76 -13.24 7.03
C ALA A 307 -11.28 -13.13 5.60
N GLN A 308 -10.46 -13.49 4.62
CA GLN A 308 -10.81 -13.44 3.21
C GLN A 308 -10.23 -14.67 2.50
N THR A 309 -11.03 -15.26 1.62
CA THR A 309 -10.58 -16.30 0.70
C THR A 309 -10.71 -15.80 -0.73
N GLN A 310 -9.74 -16.15 -1.56
CA GLN A 310 -9.71 -15.82 -2.99
C GLN A 310 -9.30 -17.06 -3.77
N LEU A 311 -10.05 -17.36 -4.83
CA LEU A 311 -9.70 -18.41 -5.78
C LEU A 311 -9.30 -17.76 -7.09
N GLU A 312 -8.11 -18.07 -7.54
CA GLU A 312 -7.50 -17.54 -8.76
C GLU A 312 -7.41 -18.64 -9.80
N TRP A 313 -7.80 -18.33 -11.04
CA TRP A 313 -7.71 -19.21 -12.18
C TRP A 313 -6.84 -18.57 -13.26
N GLN A 314 -5.68 -19.16 -13.51
CA GLN A 314 -4.78 -18.84 -14.61
C GLN A 314 -5.41 -19.27 -15.95
N MET A 315 -6.36 -18.48 -16.44
CA MET A 315 -7.08 -18.74 -17.69
C MET A 315 -6.14 -18.83 -18.90
N THR A 316 -5.09 -18.00 -18.92
CA THR A 316 -4.01 -18.02 -19.91
C THR A 316 -2.69 -17.62 -19.24
N PRO A 317 -1.51 -17.81 -19.86
CA PRO A 317 -0.24 -17.34 -19.30
C PRO A 317 -0.17 -15.83 -18.99
N ARG A 318 -1.11 -15.03 -19.52
CA ARG A 318 -1.18 -13.58 -19.30
C ARG A 318 -2.34 -13.14 -18.42
N TRP A 319 -3.38 -13.95 -18.29
CA TRP A 319 -4.65 -13.55 -17.67
C TRP A 319 -5.03 -14.50 -16.55
N VAL A 320 -5.28 -13.93 -15.39
CA VAL A 320 -5.88 -14.60 -14.24
C VAL A 320 -7.27 -14.02 -14.01
N LEU A 321 -8.25 -14.89 -13.80
CA LEU A 321 -9.57 -14.52 -13.31
C LEU A 321 -9.65 -14.91 -11.84
N GLN A 322 -10.29 -14.09 -11.02
CA GLN A 322 -10.38 -14.35 -9.59
C GLN A 322 -11.76 -14.03 -9.03
N GLY A 323 -12.17 -14.80 -8.02
CA GLY A 323 -13.32 -14.54 -7.18
C GLY A 323 -12.92 -14.57 -5.72
N PHE A 324 -13.52 -13.71 -4.90
CA PHE A 324 -13.20 -13.63 -3.48
C PHE A 324 -14.45 -13.39 -2.62
N VAL A 325 -14.36 -13.83 -1.37
CA VAL A 325 -15.33 -13.52 -0.32
C VAL A 325 -14.57 -13.33 0.99
N GLY A 326 -14.97 -12.33 1.76
CA GLY A 326 -14.39 -12.00 3.04
C GLY A 326 -15.43 -11.59 4.06
N ALA A 327 -15.09 -11.76 5.32
CA ALA A 327 -15.90 -11.40 6.45
C ALA A 327 -15.02 -10.69 7.48
N GLY A 328 -15.57 -9.65 8.10
CA GLY A 328 -14.87 -8.87 9.12
C GLY A 328 -15.78 -8.46 10.24
N SER A 329 -15.20 -8.29 11.42
CA SER A 329 -15.91 -7.84 12.61
C SER A 329 -15.09 -6.81 13.36
N ALA A 330 -15.78 -5.87 14.00
CA ALA A 330 -15.19 -4.83 14.82
C ALA A 330 -16.00 -4.65 16.10
N SER A 331 -15.31 -4.57 17.24
CA SER A 331 -15.94 -4.41 18.56
C SER A 331 -15.06 -3.58 19.49
N LYS A 332 -15.68 -2.94 20.50
CA LYS A 332 -14.96 -2.30 21.62
C LYS A 332 -14.47 -3.34 22.64
N GLU A 333 -15.16 -4.46 22.76
CA GLU A 333 -14.83 -5.53 23.71
C GLU A 333 -14.43 -6.81 22.96
N ALA A 334 -13.38 -7.49 23.43
CA ALA A 334 -12.85 -8.68 22.78
C ALA A 334 -13.87 -9.84 22.75
N ASP A 335 -14.64 -10.00 23.82
CA ASP A 335 -15.65 -11.07 23.95
C ASP A 335 -16.80 -10.91 22.96
N ASP A 336 -17.06 -9.68 22.51
CA ASP A 336 -18.12 -9.34 21.56
C ASP A 336 -17.67 -9.32 20.10
N LEU A 337 -16.37 -9.58 19.84
CA LEU A 337 -15.76 -9.37 18.51
C LEU A 337 -16.52 -10.06 17.39
N PHE A 338 -17.08 -11.25 17.60
CA PHE A 338 -17.75 -12.03 16.56
C PHE A 338 -19.29 -11.96 16.62
N ASN A 339 -19.87 -11.08 17.44
CA ASN A 339 -21.32 -10.94 17.54
C ASN A 339 -21.96 -10.29 16.30
N LYS A 340 -21.22 -9.41 15.63
CA LYS A 340 -21.63 -8.78 14.37
C LYS A 340 -20.53 -8.91 13.34
N THR A 341 -20.90 -9.37 12.14
CA THR A 341 -19.97 -9.62 11.05
C THR A 341 -20.49 -9.01 9.78
N GLU A 342 -19.60 -8.31 9.09
CA GLU A 342 -19.85 -7.68 7.81
C GLU A 342 -19.21 -8.53 6.72
N VAL A 343 -19.96 -8.82 5.65
CA VAL A 343 -19.52 -9.70 4.57
C VAL A 343 -19.38 -8.89 3.29
N ALA A 344 -18.30 -9.16 2.55
CA ALA A 344 -18.08 -8.62 1.22
C ALA A 344 -17.59 -9.71 0.28
N TYR A 345 -17.94 -9.59 -0.99
CA TYR A 345 -17.54 -10.52 -2.03
C TYR A 345 -17.32 -9.80 -3.35
N GLY A 346 -16.63 -10.44 -4.28
CA GLY A 346 -16.36 -9.81 -5.54
C GLY A 346 -15.61 -10.72 -6.50
N GLY A 347 -15.26 -10.13 -7.63
CA GLY A 347 -14.47 -10.79 -8.64
C GLY A 347 -13.69 -9.78 -9.45
N GLY A 348 -12.69 -10.27 -10.16
CA GLY A 348 -11.80 -9.44 -10.93
C GLY A 348 -10.93 -10.24 -11.86
N PHE A 349 -10.01 -9.52 -12.50
CA PHE A 349 -8.99 -10.13 -13.34
C PHE A 349 -7.64 -9.52 -13.04
N ARG A 350 -6.59 -10.20 -13.49
CA ARG A 350 -5.21 -9.74 -13.48
C ARG A 350 -4.57 -10.02 -14.82
N TYR A 351 -3.78 -9.08 -15.30
CA TYR A 351 -2.95 -9.16 -16.48
C TYR A 351 -1.47 -9.11 -16.08
N LEU A 352 -0.67 -10.05 -16.59
CA LEU A 352 0.79 -10.07 -16.39
C LEU A 352 1.42 -8.94 -17.22
N ILE A 353 1.52 -7.75 -16.62
CA ILE A 353 2.00 -6.53 -17.28
C ILE A 353 3.51 -6.49 -17.41
N ALA A 354 4.26 -7.16 -16.53
CA ALA A 354 5.71 -7.28 -16.65
C ALA A 354 6.18 -8.67 -16.21
N ARG A 355 6.33 -9.57 -17.19
CA ARG A 355 6.72 -10.97 -17.00
C ARG A 355 8.02 -11.17 -16.24
N LYS A 356 9.08 -10.39 -16.51
CA LYS A 356 10.38 -10.55 -15.83
C LYS A 356 10.28 -10.38 -14.31
N PHE A 357 9.27 -9.64 -13.84
CA PHE A 357 9.03 -9.39 -12.42
C PHE A 357 7.89 -10.23 -11.84
N GLY A 358 7.14 -10.97 -12.65
CA GLY A 358 5.87 -11.59 -12.24
C GLY A 358 4.80 -10.56 -11.85
N LEU A 359 4.92 -9.33 -12.36
CA LEU A 359 4.07 -8.21 -11.96
C LEU A 359 2.73 -8.27 -12.68
N HIS A 360 1.68 -8.38 -11.90
CA HIS A 360 0.31 -8.37 -12.40
C HIS A 360 -0.38 -7.06 -12.07
N THR A 361 -1.27 -6.61 -12.96
CA THR A 361 -2.17 -5.49 -12.73
C THR A 361 -3.58 -5.87 -13.11
N GLY A 362 -4.59 -5.32 -12.47
CA GLY A 362 -5.95 -5.57 -12.91
C GLY A 362 -7.01 -4.85 -12.12
N ILE A 363 -8.25 -5.25 -12.34
CA ILE A 363 -9.43 -4.60 -11.76
C ILE A 363 -10.19 -5.62 -10.93
N ASP A 364 -10.59 -5.23 -9.72
CA ASP A 364 -11.57 -5.94 -8.90
C ASP A 364 -12.84 -5.10 -8.76
N VAL A 365 -13.98 -5.78 -8.79
CA VAL A 365 -15.27 -5.23 -8.40
C VAL A 365 -15.74 -5.96 -7.16
N ALA A 366 -16.00 -5.22 -6.09
CA ALA A 366 -16.44 -5.76 -4.81
C ALA A 366 -17.80 -5.21 -4.42
N PHE A 367 -18.56 -6.02 -3.69
CA PHE A 367 -19.90 -5.76 -3.21
C PHE A 367 -20.00 -6.12 -1.73
N SER A 368 -20.77 -5.31 -0.99
CA SER A 368 -21.27 -5.62 0.35
C SER A 368 -22.72 -5.16 0.45
N ASP A 369 -23.39 -5.38 1.59
CA ASP A 369 -24.82 -5.13 1.80
C ASP A 369 -25.37 -3.85 1.14
N SER A 370 -24.61 -2.75 1.17
CA SER A 370 -25.03 -1.47 0.62
C SER A 370 -23.97 -0.75 -0.23
N GLU A 371 -22.86 -1.41 -0.56
CA GLU A 371 -21.71 -0.75 -1.20
C GLU A 371 -21.22 -1.53 -2.40
N GLN A 372 -20.70 -0.78 -3.37
CA GLN A 372 -19.98 -1.31 -4.51
C GLN A 372 -18.72 -0.48 -4.71
N ALA A 373 -17.61 -1.16 -4.99
CA ALA A 373 -16.32 -0.51 -5.16
C ALA A 373 -15.56 -1.15 -6.32
N VAL A 374 -14.80 -0.32 -7.03
CA VAL A 374 -13.92 -0.73 -8.11
C VAL A 374 -12.48 -0.41 -7.70
N TYR A 375 -11.62 -1.41 -7.74
CA TYR A 375 -10.21 -1.30 -7.36
C TYR A 375 -9.33 -1.57 -8.56
N PHE A 376 -8.32 -0.71 -8.74
CA PHE A 376 -7.20 -0.99 -9.62
C PHE A 376 -6.06 -1.50 -8.76
N ASN A 377 -5.60 -2.71 -9.06
CA ASN A 377 -4.63 -3.42 -8.25
C ASN A 377 -3.32 -3.59 -9.00
N VAL A 378 -2.23 -3.54 -8.24
CA VAL A 378 -0.91 -4.02 -8.61
C VAL A 378 -0.57 -5.17 -7.67
N GLY A 379 -0.22 -6.32 -8.23
CA GLY A 379 -0.03 -7.55 -7.48
C GLY A 379 -1.33 -8.29 -7.15
N ALA A 380 -1.30 -9.09 -6.08
CA ALA A 380 -2.41 -9.98 -5.70
C ALA A 380 -3.70 -9.21 -5.32
N GLY A 381 -3.59 -7.99 -4.78
CA GLY A 381 -4.73 -7.17 -4.38
C GLY A 381 -5.48 -7.72 -3.16
N LEU A 382 -4.75 -8.01 -2.08
CA LEU A 382 -5.26 -8.58 -0.82
C LEU A 382 -5.05 -7.64 0.37
#